data_AF-A0A1U8CVZ4-F1
#
_entry.id   AF-A0A1U8CVZ4-F1
#
_cell.length_a   1.000
_cell.length_b   1.000
_cell.length_c   1.000
_cell.angle_alpha   90.00
_cell.angle_beta   90.00
_cell.angle_gamma   90.00
#
_symmetry.space_group_name_H-M   'P 1'
#
loop_
_entity.id
_entity.type
_entity.pdbx_description
1 polymer ?
#
loop_
_entity_poly.entity_id
_entity_poly.type
_entity_poly.pdbx_seq_one_letter_code
_entity_poly.pdbx_strand_id
1 'polypeptide(L)'
;MQFVRKENLLSLACQHQFCRSCWEQHCSVLVKDGVGVGVSCMAQDCPLRTPEDFVFPLLPNEELRDKYRRYLFRDYVESHYQLQLCPGADCPMVIRVQEPRARRVQCNRCNEVFW
;
A
#
# COMPACT_ATOMS: atom_id res chain seq x y z
N MET A 1 -24.72 -29.34 -3.13
CA MET A 1 -25.15 -28.20 -2.30
C MET A 1 -23.94 -27.76 -1.49
N GLN A 2 -23.31 -26.64 -1.83
CA GLN A 2 -22.11 -26.17 -1.12
C GLN A 2 -22.52 -25.58 0.22
N PHE A 3 -21.95 -26.13 1.29
CA PHE A 3 -22.09 -25.65 2.65
C PHE A 3 -21.32 -24.34 2.79
N VAL A 4 -22.03 -23.21 2.73
CA VAL A 4 -21.46 -21.92 3.10
C VAL A 4 -21.33 -21.93 4.63
N ARG A 5 -20.11 -22.21 5.11
CA ARG A 5 -19.75 -22.08 6.53
C ARG A 5 -20.11 -20.65 6.96
N LYS A 6 -20.84 -20.49 8.07
CA LYS A 6 -21.07 -19.22 8.78
C LYS A 6 -19.80 -18.36 8.68
N GLU A 7 -19.83 -17.42 7.76
CA GLU A 7 -18.67 -16.66 7.38
C GLU A 7 -18.49 -15.56 8.41
N ASN A 8 -17.30 -15.46 8.99
CA ASN A 8 -16.91 -14.34 9.83
C ASN A 8 -16.89 -13.10 8.94
N LEU A 9 -18.03 -12.42 8.83
CA LEU A 9 -18.16 -11.17 8.10
C LEU A 9 -17.32 -10.12 8.81
N LEU A 10 -16.45 -9.47 8.04
CA LEU A 10 -15.62 -8.38 8.52
C LEU A 10 -16.20 -7.06 8.00
N SER A 11 -16.26 -6.07 8.88
CA SER A 11 -16.68 -4.72 8.53
C SER A 11 -15.69 -3.69 9.07
N LEU A 12 -15.60 -2.59 8.34
CA LEU A 12 -14.87 -1.39 8.76
C LEU A 12 -15.85 -0.42 9.46
N ALA A 13 -15.37 0.77 9.80
CA ALA A 13 -16.21 1.86 10.33
C ALA A 13 -17.36 2.27 9.39
N CYS A 14 -17.27 1.99 8.07
CA CYS A 14 -18.36 2.21 7.10
C CYS A 14 -19.48 1.17 7.19
N GLN A 15 -19.37 0.17 8.08
CA GLN A 15 -20.37 -0.89 8.33
C GLN A 15 -20.67 -1.83 7.16
N HIS A 16 -20.04 -1.64 5.99
CA HIS A 16 -20.11 -2.60 4.89
C HIS A 16 -19.45 -3.93 5.28
N GLN A 17 -20.21 -5.02 5.17
CA GLN A 17 -19.81 -6.35 5.58
C GLN A 17 -19.45 -7.20 4.37
N PHE A 18 -18.29 -7.83 4.42
CA PHE A 18 -17.87 -8.79 3.41
C PHE A 18 -17.19 -9.98 4.06
N CYS A 19 -17.19 -11.10 3.34
CA CYS A 19 -16.55 -12.32 3.80
C CYS A 19 -15.03 -12.15 3.92
N ARG A 20 -14.39 -12.88 4.83
CA ARG A 20 -12.92 -12.84 4.98
C ARG A 20 -12.20 -13.17 3.68
N SER A 21 -12.61 -14.20 2.95
CA SER A 21 -11.97 -14.56 1.67
C SER A 21 -12.12 -13.48 0.61
N CYS A 22 -13.23 -12.77 0.60
CA CYS A 22 -13.48 -11.62 -0.28
C CYS A 22 -12.46 -10.52 0.01
N TRP A 23 -12.27 -10.20 1.29
CA TRP A 23 -11.27 -9.24 1.75
C TRP A 23 -9.84 -9.67 1.40
N GLU A 24 -9.47 -10.94 1.62
CA GLU A 24 -8.14 -11.47 1.29
C GLU A 24 -7.83 -11.34 -0.21
N GLN A 25 -8.78 -11.69 -1.08
CA GLN A 25 -8.64 -11.56 -2.52
C GLN A 25 -8.54 -10.09 -2.95
N HIS A 26 -9.43 -9.24 -2.43
CA HIS A 26 -9.44 -7.80 -2.72
C HIS A 26 -8.12 -7.13 -2.34
N CYS A 27 -7.65 -7.34 -1.10
CA CYS A 27 -6.36 -6.82 -0.64
C CYS A 27 -5.21 -7.31 -1.52
N SER A 28 -5.20 -8.61 -1.85
CA SER A 28 -4.13 -9.20 -2.66
C SER A 28 -4.07 -8.61 -4.07
N VAL A 29 -5.21 -8.37 -4.73
CA VAL A 29 -5.27 -7.77 -6.07
C VAL A 29 -4.77 -6.32 -6.02
N LEU A 30 -5.28 -5.50 -5.10
CA LEU A 30 -4.86 -4.10 -4.98
C LEU A 30 -3.36 -3.96 -4.67
N VAL A 31 -2.83 -4.79 -3.78
CA VAL A 31 -1.39 -4.82 -3.47
C VAL A 31 -0.58 -5.32 -4.68
N LYS A 32 -1.09 -6.27 -5.48
CA LYS A 32 -0.39 -6.71 -6.70
C LYS A 32 -0.35 -5.62 -7.76
N ASP A 33 -1.49 -5.01 -8.05
CA ASP A 33 -1.64 -4.02 -9.12
C ASP A 33 -1.00 -2.67 -8.77
N GLY A 34 -0.67 -2.45 -7.50
CA GLY A 34 0.06 -1.26 -7.05
C GLY A 34 -0.71 0.03 -7.23
N VAL A 35 -2.03 -0.07 -7.37
CA VAL A 35 -2.92 1.09 -7.51
C VAL A 35 -3.00 1.82 -6.18
N GLY A 36 -2.22 2.89 -6.10
CA GLY A 36 -2.56 4.10 -5.35
C GLY A 36 -3.03 3.91 -3.90
N VAL A 37 -2.05 3.80 -3.00
CA VAL A 37 -2.08 4.44 -1.66
C VAL A 37 -3.04 3.88 -0.60
N GLY A 38 -3.72 2.76 -0.84
CA GLY A 38 -4.35 2.04 0.26
C GLY A 38 -5.53 1.19 -0.18
N VAL A 39 -5.67 0.03 0.45
CA VAL A 39 -6.84 -0.83 0.23
C VAL A 39 -8.08 -0.06 0.70
N SER A 40 -9.03 0.19 -0.20
CA SER A 40 -10.31 0.82 0.13
C SER A 40 -11.40 -0.22 0.37
N CYS A 41 -12.52 0.21 0.94
CA CYS A 41 -13.73 -0.60 1.00
C CYS A 41 -14.14 -1.10 -0.39
N MET A 42 -14.68 -2.32 -0.46
CA MET A 42 -15.19 -2.94 -1.70
C MET A 42 -16.55 -2.37 -2.14
N ALA A 43 -17.26 -1.64 -1.26
CA ALA A 43 -18.52 -1.02 -1.61
C ALA A 43 -18.32 0.12 -2.62
N GLN A 44 -19.20 0.19 -3.62
CA GLN A 44 -19.21 1.29 -4.58
C GLN A 44 -19.41 2.62 -3.84
N ASP A 45 -18.70 3.66 -4.29
CA ASP A 45 -18.74 5.02 -3.75
C ASP A 45 -18.37 5.14 -2.26
N CYS A 46 -17.69 4.14 -1.69
CA CYS A 46 -17.17 4.22 -0.33
C CYS A 46 -15.72 4.71 -0.32
N PRO A 47 -15.43 5.95 0.12
CA PRO A 47 -14.07 6.48 0.14
C PRO A 47 -13.24 5.95 1.33
N LEU A 48 -13.82 5.10 2.19
CA LEU A 48 -13.16 4.65 3.40
C LEU A 48 -11.97 3.75 3.06
N ARG A 49 -10.79 4.16 3.52
CA ARG A 49 -9.58 3.35 3.48
C ARG A 49 -9.54 2.39 4.66
N THR A 50 -9.06 1.19 4.39
CA THR A 50 -8.80 0.20 5.44
C THR A 50 -7.57 0.61 6.26
N PRO A 51 -7.61 0.45 7.58
CA PRO A 51 -6.42 0.56 8.42
C PRO A 51 -5.39 -0.52 8.08
N GLU A 52 -4.10 -0.22 8.29
CA GLU A 52 -3.00 -1.16 8.03
C GLU A 52 -3.17 -2.47 8.83
N ASP A 53 -3.54 -2.35 10.12
CA ASP A 53 -3.79 -3.48 11.02
C ASP A 53 -4.92 -4.39 10.55
N PHE A 54 -5.83 -3.87 9.72
CA PHE A 54 -6.89 -4.67 9.11
C PHE A 54 -6.38 -5.45 7.90
N VAL A 55 -5.50 -4.83 7.09
CA VAL A 55 -4.97 -5.43 5.85
C VAL A 55 -3.91 -6.49 6.12
N PHE A 56 -2.98 -6.25 7.06
CA PHE A 56 -1.86 -7.17 7.33
C PHE A 56 -2.29 -8.63 7.59
N PRO A 57 -3.31 -8.92 8.41
CA PRO A 57 -3.79 -10.28 8.66
C PRO A 57 -4.51 -10.94 7.47
N LEU A 58 -4.93 -10.14 6.48
CA LEU A 58 -5.64 -10.58 5.28
C LEU A 58 -4.70 -10.89 4.11
N LEU A 59 -3.42 -10.52 4.21
CA LEU A 59 -2.45 -10.84 3.18
C LEU A 59 -1.92 -12.27 3.38
N PRO A 60 -2.05 -13.16 2.39
CA PRO A 60 -1.78 -14.59 2.58
C PRO A 60 -0.29 -14.93 2.66
N ASN A 61 0.60 -14.13 2.05
CA ASN A 61 2.03 -14.41 1.95
C ASN A 61 2.89 -13.22 2.41
N GLU A 62 4.15 -13.51 2.78
CA GLU A 62 5.12 -12.48 3.19
C GLU A 62 5.45 -11.52 2.04
N GLU A 63 5.50 -12.00 0.80
CA GLU A 63 5.82 -11.18 -0.36
C GLU A 63 4.82 -10.02 -0.55
N LEU A 64 3.52 -10.28 -0.41
CA LEU A 64 2.51 -9.22 -0.47
C LEU A 64 2.58 -8.31 0.77
N ARG A 65 2.88 -8.85 1.95
CA ARG A 65 3.07 -8.04 3.16
C ARG A 65 4.24 -7.07 3.00
N ASP A 66 5.36 -7.53 2.46
CA ASP A 66 6.53 -6.68 2.20
C ASP A 66 6.25 -5.67 1.09
N LYS A 67 5.53 -6.07 0.04
CA LYS A 67 5.09 -5.14 -1.01
C LYS A 67 4.17 -4.06 -0.44
N TYR A 68 3.24 -4.43 0.43
CA TYR A 68 2.34 -3.49 1.12
C TYR A 68 3.11 -2.53 2.04
N ARG A 69 4.09 -3.03 2.83
CA ARG A 69 4.98 -2.17 3.63
C ARG A 69 5.74 -1.16 2.79
N ARG A 70 6.27 -1.56 1.63
CA ARG A 70 6.95 -0.64 0.70
C ARG A 70 6.01 0.45 0.19
N TYR A 71 4.74 0.12 -0.06
CA TYR A 71 3.76 1.13 -0.47
C TYR A 71 3.42 2.11 0.64
N LEU A 72 3.21 1.64 1.87
CA LEU A 72 2.98 2.50 3.03
C LEU A 72 4.18 3.43 3.26
N PHE A 73 5.40 2.89 3.14
CA PHE A 73 6.62 3.67 3.23
C PHE A 73 6.71 4.74 2.13
N ARG A 74 6.35 4.39 0.89
CA ARG A 74 6.31 5.34 -0.22
C ARG A 74 5.31 6.46 0.03
N ASP A 75 4.09 6.13 0.43
CA ASP A 75 3.07 7.14 0.75
C ASP A 75 3.55 8.08 1.86
N TYR A 76 4.13 7.53 2.93
CA TYR A 76 4.69 8.32 4.01
C TYR A 76 5.79 9.27 3.53
N VAL A 77 6.71 8.80 2.68
CA VAL A 77 7.77 9.63 2.10
C VAL A 77 7.19 10.70 1.18
N GLU A 78 6.27 10.35 0.29
CA GLU A 78 5.62 11.28 -0.66
C GLU A 78 4.77 12.34 0.05
N SER A 79 4.26 12.04 1.24
CA SER A 79 3.52 13.00 2.07
C SER A 79 4.41 14.10 2.66
N HIS A 80 5.73 13.88 2.76
CA HIS A 80 6.66 14.84 3.35
C HIS A 80 7.42 15.61 2.27
N TYR A 81 7.19 16.91 2.16
CA TYR A 81 7.75 17.78 1.11
C TYR A 81 9.28 17.82 1.00
N GLN A 82 10.01 17.36 2.02
CA GLN A 82 11.47 17.27 2.02
C GLN A 82 12.01 15.87 1.73
N LEU A 83 11.17 14.85 1.62
CA LEU A 83 11.60 13.48 1.36
C LEU A 83 11.21 13.07 -0.05
N GLN A 84 12.12 12.41 -0.74
CA GLN A 84 11.88 11.84 -2.06
C GLN A 84 12.46 10.42 -2.09
N LEU A 85 11.70 9.48 -2.66
CA LEU A 85 12.23 8.14 -2.94
C LEU A 85 13.12 8.17 -4.17
N CYS A 86 14.17 7.37 -4.13
CA CYS A 86 14.97 7.10 -5.32
C CYS A 86 14.10 6.39 -6.38
N PRO A 87 14.07 6.85 -7.65
CA PRO A 87 13.28 6.22 -8.71
C PRO A 87 13.90 4.91 -9.21
N GLY A 88 15.11 4.54 -8.74
CA GLY A 88 15.78 3.30 -9.14
C GLY A 88 14.97 2.06 -8.77
N ALA A 89 14.95 1.06 -9.67
CA ALA A 89 14.26 -0.20 -9.44
C ALA A 89 14.74 -0.88 -8.15
N ASP A 90 13.79 -1.20 -7.26
CA ASP A 90 14.03 -1.80 -5.94
C ASP A 90 15.06 -1.04 -5.06
N CYS A 91 15.24 0.26 -5.26
CA CYS A 91 16.13 1.07 -4.44
C CYS A 91 15.37 1.67 -3.23
N PRO A 92 15.65 1.24 -1.99
CA PRO A 92 14.95 1.75 -0.80
C PRO A 92 15.52 3.08 -0.29
N MET A 93 16.37 3.75 -1.07
CA MET A 93 17.00 4.99 -0.65
C MET A 93 15.99 6.13 -0.64
N VAL A 94 15.89 6.81 0.50
CA VAL A 94 15.16 8.07 0.65
C VAL A 94 16.17 9.20 0.70
N ILE A 95 15.89 10.24 -0.07
CA ILE A 95 16.70 11.44 -0.15
C ILE A 95 15.96 12.55 0.54
N ARG A 96 16.66 13.25 1.44
CA ARG A 96 16.15 14.42 2.14
C ARG A 96 16.68 15.69 1.48
N VAL A 97 15.79 16.53 0.98
CA VAL A 97 16.11 17.85 0.43
C VAL A 97 15.80 18.94 1.44
N GLN A 98 16.67 19.95 1.56
CA GLN A 98 16.39 21.11 2.43
C GLN A 98 15.33 22.04 1.81
N GLU A 99 15.34 22.17 0.49
CA GLU A 99 14.37 22.95 -0.29
C GLU A 99 13.86 22.12 -1.48
N PRO A 100 12.56 22.13 -1.79
CA PRO A 100 11.98 21.43 -2.92
C PRO A 100 12.26 22.19 -4.23
N ARG A 101 13.51 22.16 -4.68
CA ARG A 101 13.94 22.70 -5.97
C ARG A 101 14.53 21.57 -6.80
N ALA A 102 14.27 21.59 -8.11
CA ALA A 102 14.90 20.65 -9.04
C ALA A 102 16.42 20.74 -8.91
N ARG A 103 17.04 19.65 -8.47
CA ARG A 103 18.48 19.54 -8.24
C ARG A 103 18.89 18.16 -8.67
N ARG A 104 19.97 18.07 -9.44
CA ARG A 104 20.54 16.78 -9.83
C ARG A 104 20.99 16.03 -8.57
N VAL A 105 20.32 14.93 -8.24
CA VAL A 105 20.70 14.01 -7.17
C VAL A 105 21.16 12.69 -7.79
N GLN A 106 22.28 12.18 -7.28
CA GLN A 106 22.74 10.82 -7.60
C GLN A 106 22.52 9.95 -6.37
N CYS A 107 21.85 8.82 -6.55
CA CYS A 107 21.67 7.85 -5.49
C CYS A 107 23.00 7.10 -5.25
N ASN A 108 23.54 7.16 -4.03
CA ASN A 108 24.79 6.47 -3.67
C ASN A 108 24.71 4.94 -3.72
N ARG A 109 23.49 4.38 -3.79
CA ARG A 109 23.28 2.92 -3.79
C ARG A 109 23.15 2.33 -5.20
N CYS A 110 22.31 2.91 -6.05
CA CYS A 110 22.07 2.40 -7.40
C CYS A 110 22.70 3.25 -8.51
N ASN A 111 23.36 4.36 -8.16
CA ASN A 111 23.91 5.34 -9.09
C ASN A 111 22.89 5.99 -10.04
N GLU A 112 21.59 5.81 -9.78
CA GLU A 112 20.53 6.48 -10.52
C GLU A 112 20.64 8.00 -10.34
N VAL A 113 20.52 8.73 -11.44
CA VAL A 113 20.62 10.19 -11.47
C VAL A 113 19.27 10.75 -11.84
N PHE A 114 18.72 11.60 -10.99
CA PHE A 114 17.42 12.23 -11.20
C PHE A 114 17.43 13.69 -10.74
N TRP A 115 16.35 14.42 -11.03
CA TRP A 115 16.24 15.88 -10.93
C TRP A 115 15.20 16.34 -9.91
#